data_AF-A0AAJ1V4D1-F1
#
_entry.id   AF-A0AAJ1V4D1-F1
#
_cell.length_a   1.000
_cell.length_b   1.000
_cell.length_c   1.000
_cell.angle_alpha   90.00
_cell.angle_beta   90.00
_cell.angle_gamma   90.00
#
_symmetry.space_group_name_H-M   'P 1'
#
loop_
_entity.id
_entity.type
_entity.pdbx_description
1 polymer ?
#
loop_
_entity_poly.entity_id
_entity_poly.type
_entity_poly.pdbx_seq_one_letter_code
_entity_poly.pdbx_strand_id
1 'polypeptide(L)' 'LDAGQQEVVKEGNPGEQERTNTLVIKDGQVTETQEGEFKTTKEATDRVVKVGTKPVTKVVEKPFNTEYV' A
#
# COMPACT_ATOMS: atom_id res chain seq x y z
N LEU A 1 4.19 -0.89 -20.93
CA LEU A 1 2.98 -1.34 -20.23
C LEU A 1 1.77 -0.89 -21.01
N ASP A 2 0.94 -1.84 -21.41
CA ASP A 2 -0.35 -1.55 -22.04
C ASP A 2 -1.35 -1.04 -21.00
N ALA A 3 -2.48 -0.51 -21.47
CA ALA A 3 -3.51 0.06 -20.60
C ALA A 3 -3.89 -0.91 -19.47
N GLY A 4 -3.74 -0.50 -18.22
CA GLY A 4 -4.13 -1.29 -17.05
C GLY A 4 -3.11 -2.34 -16.60
N GLN A 5 -1.99 -2.53 -17.31
CA GLN A 5 -0.89 -3.36 -16.80
C GLN A 5 -0.16 -2.65 -15.65
N GLN A 6 0.23 -3.41 -14.63
CA GLN A 6 1.02 -2.94 -13.49
C GLN A 6 2.32 -3.73 -13.40
N GLU A 7 3.42 -3.02 -13.09
CA GLU A 7 4.73 -3.61 -12.85
C GLU A 7 5.31 -3.04 -11.56
N VAL A 8 5.69 -3.91 -10.63
CA VAL A 8 6.33 -3.47 -9.38
C VAL A 8 7.83 -3.29 -9.65
N VAL A 9 8.32 -2.08 -9.43
CA VAL A 9 9.73 -1.72 -9.69
C VAL A 9 10.54 -1.74 -8.40
N LYS A 10 9.89 -1.47 -7.28
CA LYS A 10 10.48 -1.56 -5.95
C LYS A 10 9.44 -2.09 -4.98
N GLU A 11 9.74 -3.19 -4.33
CA GLU A 11 8.92 -3.66 -3.21
C GLU A 11 9.12 -2.73 -2.01
N GLY A 12 7.99 -2.43 -1.35
CA GLY A 12 8.01 -1.72 -0.07
C GLY A 12 8.26 -2.70 1.07
N ASN A 13 8.72 -2.19 2.20
CA ASN A 13 8.93 -2.97 3.41
C ASN A 13 8.37 -2.21 4.61
N PRO A 14 7.73 -2.89 5.58
CA PRO A 14 7.27 -2.26 6.80
C PRO A 14 8.46 -1.72 7.62
N GLY A 15 8.20 -0.63 8.34
CA GLY A 15 9.10 -0.10 9.36
C GLY A 15 8.97 -0.87 10.68
N GLU A 16 9.76 -0.47 11.67
CA GLU A 16 9.81 -1.07 13.00
C GLU A 16 9.87 0.03 14.05
N GLN A 17 9.12 -0.16 15.14
CA GLN A 17 9.10 0.74 16.28
C GLN A 17 9.21 -0.05 17.57
N GLU A 18 9.93 0.52 18.53
CA GLU A 18 10.12 -0.04 19.87
C GLU A 18 9.67 0.95 20.93
N ARG A 19 9.20 0.46 22.08
CA ARG A 19 9.00 1.26 23.29
C ARG A 19 9.46 0.48 24.50
N THR A 20 9.90 1.20 25.52
CA THR A 20 10.28 0.62 26.82
C THR A 20 9.21 0.94 27.84
N ASN A 21 8.63 -0.08 28.46
CA ASN A 21 7.66 0.09 29.54
C ASN A 21 8.31 -0.29 30.88
N THR A 22 8.07 0.50 31.91
CA THR A 22 8.51 0.22 33.28
C THR A 22 7.33 -0.32 34.07
N LEU A 23 7.47 -1.53 34.62
CA LEU A 23 6.44 -2.18 35.43
C LEU A 23 6.88 -2.20 36.89
N VAL A 24 6.01 -1.75 37.79
CA VAL A 24 6.19 -1.89 39.24
C VAL A 24 5.44 -3.13 39.68
N ILE A 25 6.16 -4.08 40.30
CA ILE A 25 5.61 -5.37 40.74
C ILE A 25 5.73 -5.47 42.26
N LYS A 26 4.62 -5.77 42.93
CA LYS A 26 4.57 -6.08 44.38
C LYS A 26 3.80 -7.39 44.58
N ASP A 27 4.35 -8.28 45.40
CA ASP A 27 3.77 -9.58 45.72
C ASP A 27 3.37 -10.41 44.48
N GLY A 28 4.17 -10.32 43.41
CA GLY A 28 3.93 -11.03 42.15
C GLY A 28 2.84 -10.43 41.26
N GLN A 29 2.23 -9.30 41.65
CA GLN A 29 1.24 -8.59 40.84
C GLN A 29 1.80 -7.26 40.32
N VAL A 30 1.47 -6.93 39.07
CA VAL A 30 1.81 -5.63 38.48
C VAL A 30 0.88 -4.59 39.11
N THR A 31 1.45 -3.67 39.88
CA THR A 31 0.71 -2.60 40.54
C THR A 31 0.68 -1.30 39.73
N GLU A 32 1.68 -1.10 38.86
CA GLU A 32 1.78 0.08 38.01
C GLU A 32 2.48 -0.26 36.70
N THR A 33 2.08 0.38 35.61
CA THR A 33 2.75 0.30 34.32
C THR A 33 2.93 1.71 33.78
N GLN A 34 4.18 2.09 33.56
CA GLN A 34 4.54 3.34 32.91
C GLN A 34 4.96 3.00 31.48
N GLU A 35 4.14 3.42 30.52
CA GLU A 35 4.45 3.22 29.11
C GLU A 35 5.44 4.28 28.62
N GLY A 36 6.50 3.83 27.95
CA GLY A 36 7.43 4.74 27.29
C GLY A 36 6.92 5.16 25.92
N GLU A 37 7.60 6.14 25.35
CA GLU A 37 7.34 6.61 24.00
C GLU A 37 7.85 5.62 22.95
N PHE A 38 7.13 5.53 21.83
CA PHE A 38 7.59 4.78 20.67
C PHE A 38 8.76 5.48 19.99
N LYS A 39 9.75 4.69 19.60
CA LYS A 39 10.91 5.11 18.82
C LYS A 39 10.97 4.27 17.56
N THR A 40 11.06 4.93 16.42
CA THR A 40 11.27 4.24 15.15
C THR A 40 12.70 3.72 15.10
N THR A 41 12.85 2.40 14.99
CA THR A 41 14.15 1.73 14.86
C THR A 41 14.47 1.44 13.40
N LYS A 42 13.44 1.33 12.56
CA LYS A 42 13.58 1.14 11.11
C LYS A 42 12.47 1.88 10.37
N GLU A 43 12.84 2.75 9.45
CA GLU A 43 11.88 3.44 8.59
C GLU A 43 11.22 2.46 7.61
N ALA A 44 9.94 2.68 7.33
CA ALA A 44 9.24 1.97 6.26
C ALA A 44 9.79 2.40 4.90
N THR A 45 9.74 1.50 3.92
CA THR A 45 10.13 1.82 2.55
C THR A 45 8.93 1.71 1.63
N ASP A 46 8.76 2.71 0.77
CA ASP A 46 7.62 2.77 -0.15
C ASP A 46 7.71 1.72 -1.26
N ARG A 47 6.55 1.17 -1.60
CA ARG A 47 6.35 0.34 -2.78
C ARG A 47 6.13 1.23 -4.00
N VAL A 48 6.90 0.99 -5.07
CA VAL A 48 6.80 1.76 -6.33
C VAL A 48 6.27 0.85 -7.44
N VAL A 49 5.12 1.24 -8.00
CA VAL A 49 4.44 0.51 -9.08
C VAL A 49 4.32 1.42 -10.31
N LYS A 50 4.71 0.90 -11.48
CA LYS A 50 4.45 1.54 -12.77
C LYS A 50 3.12 1.04 -13.32
N VAL A 51 2.29 1.96 -13.82
CA VAL A 51 1.00 1.64 -14.44
C VAL A 51 1.04 2.03 -15.92
N GLY A 52 0.63 1.12 -16.81
CA GLY A 52 0.50 1.39 -18.22
C GLY A 52 -0.74 2.22 -18.53
N THR A 53 -0.54 3.38 -19.16
CA THR A 53 -1.59 4.36 -19.48
C THR A 53 -1.82 4.52 -20.99
N LYS A 54 -1.33 3.59 -21.81
CA LYS A 54 -1.54 3.65 -23.28
C LYS A 54 -3.05 3.73 -23.59
N PRO A 55 -3.51 4.60 -24.50
CA PRO A 55 -4.91 4.73 -24.83
C PRO A 55 -5.44 3.47 -25.54
N VAL A 56 -6.61 2.99 -25.13
CA VAL A 56 -7.30 1.88 -25.81
C VAL A 56 -8.22 2.48 -26.87
N THR A 57 -7.85 2.37 -28.14
CA THR A 57 -8.71 2.74 -29.26
C THR A 57 -9.70 1.61 -29.56
N LYS A 58 -10.99 1.86 -29.30
CA LYS A 58 -12.08 0.98 -29.74
C LYS A 58 -12.54 1.42 -31.13
N VAL A 59 -12.19 0.65 -32.16
CA VAL A 59 -12.78 0.83 -33.49
C VAL A 59 -14.18 0.23 -33.45
N VAL A 60 -15.21 1.08 -33.47
CA VAL A 60 -16.61 0.65 -33.60
C VAL A 60 -16.97 0.82 -35.07
N GLU A 61 -17.13 -0.29 -35.80
CA GLU A 61 -17.69 -0.27 -37.14
C GLU A 61 -19.17 0.13 -37.06
N LYS A 62 -19.53 1.26 -37.67
CA LYS A 62 -20.93 1.66 -37.80
C LYS A 62 -21.53 0.92 -39.00
N PRO A 63 -22.61 0.13 -38.83
CA PRO A 63 -23.28 -0.47 -39.97
C PRO A 63 -23.99 0.62 -40.79
N PHE A 64 -23.75 0.63 -42.11
CA PHE A 64 -24.51 1.46 -43.05
C PHE A 64 -25.74 0.66 -43.51
N ASN A 65 -26.93 1.03 -43.02
CA ASN A 65 -28.19 0.54 -43.58
C ASN A 65 -28.72 1.58 -44.60
N THR A 66 -28.82 1.18 -45.86
CA THR A 66 -29.57 1.91 -46.88
C THR A 66 -30.75 1.05 -47.33
N GLU A 67 -31.96 1.43 -46.91
CA GLU A 67 -33.20 0.92 -47.51
C GLU A 67 -33.58 1.84 -48.68
N TYR A 68 -33.83 1.26 -49.86
CA TYR A 68 -34.44 1.94 -50.99
C TYR A 68 -35.95 1.66 -50.98
N VAL A 69 -36.76 2.71 -51.17
CA VAL A 69 -38.24 2.67 -51.25
C VAL A 69 -38.69 2.57 -52.70
#